data_AF-A0A536Y1S2-F1
#
_entry.id   AF-A0A536Y1S2-F1
#
_cell.length_a   1.000
_cell.length_b   1.000
_cell.length_c   1.000
_cell.angle_alpha   90.00
_cell.angle_beta   90.00
_cell.angle_gamma   90.00
#
_symmetry.space_group_name_H-M   'P 1'
#
loop_
_entity.id
_entity.type
_entity.pdbx_description
1 polymer ?
#
loop_
_entity_poly.entity_id
_entity_poly.type
_entity_poly.pdbx_seq_one_letter_code
_entity_poly.pdbx_strand_id
1 'polypeptide(L)'
;MKNACQSCHSLGSKGMRTVPKEFGPGFAGWARRTQSGQAMGNMALGLGYMGAEAALKNYADWTDRIAAGELPFAKPGRPQGVERNMVVTMWDFSTPKYYLHDGISTDRDNPRLNANGPIYGAPEESTDMVPVLDPVKHRPYFIKHPVPNPKTPSSTELPMQPSAYWGKEPIWDGHSSIHNAMMDSEGRVWFSARIRPAPNPDFCKKGSDHPSAKVAPQESSLRQVSVYDPKTGKWQHVDTCFSTHHLYFGHDANKTLWLSAGGPQSGVVGWVNTKLFLETGDSARSQGWTPIIVDTNGNGRRDEGDTRLTTAFYGIMPSPVDDTVWGQSMGIGFGRMDQPGYVIHIIPGSNPAVTALSEVFVPPDGAWSPRGIDMTSDGVVWTPLASGHIASFDRRKCKGPQNGPAAASGKLCPEGWTLYRMPGPQFKGLDPAGSANHAYYLWVDRHNTLGLGANVPIASANGAESLLAVVDGKMVDLRVPYPLGFNTKLVDGRIDDPNTGWKGKALWTMSGTRTVFHNEGGTQNSPKVYKVQIRPDPLAN
;
A
#
# COMPACT_ATOMS: atom_id res chain seq x y z
N MET A 1 4.02 -14.85 -7.39
CA MET A 1 4.60 -13.83 -8.28
C MET A 1 4.03 -12.42 -8.00
N LYS A 2 2.74 -12.16 -8.31
CA LYS A 2 2.10 -10.84 -8.16
C LYS A 2 2.16 -10.30 -6.72
N ASN A 3 1.64 -11.09 -5.80
CA ASN A 3 1.70 -10.86 -4.35
C ASN A 3 3.03 -11.35 -3.74
N ALA A 4 4.15 -11.07 -4.42
CA ALA A 4 5.51 -11.28 -3.91
C ALA A 4 6.47 -10.34 -4.67
N CYS A 5 7.32 -10.88 -5.56
CA CYS A 5 8.38 -10.14 -6.25
C CYS A 5 7.89 -8.92 -7.05
N GLN A 6 6.75 -9.00 -7.77
CA GLN A 6 6.26 -7.89 -8.59
C GLN A 6 5.78 -6.68 -7.77
N SER A 7 5.54 -6.88 -6.48
CA SER A 7 5.22 -5.78 -5.56
C SER A 7 6.45 -4.95 -5.18
N CYS A 8 7.65 -5.43 -5.49
CA CYS A 8 8.92 -4.78 -5.17
C CYS A 8 9.74 -4.43 -6.43
N HIS A 9 9.59 -5.23 -7.49
CA HIS A 9 10.38 -5.11 -8.71
C HIS A 9 9.47 -4.89 -9.92
N SER A 10 9.79 -3.87 -10.71
CA SER A 10 9.20 -3.72 -12.05
C SER A 10 9.77 -4.80 -12.97
N LEU A 11 8.95 -5.80 -13.31
CA LEU A 11 9.34 -6.90 -14.18
C LEU A 11 9.76 -6.43 -15.58
N GLY A 12 9.19 -5.32 -16.07
CA GLY A 12 9.52 -4.74 -17.37
C GLY A 12 10.85 -3.97 -17.41
N SER A 13 11.43 -3.65 -16.24
CA SER A 13 12.65 -2.85 -16.15
C SER A 13 13.86 -3.52 -16.84
N LYS A 14 14.82 -2.71 -17.27
CA LYS A 14 16.04 -3.16 -17.96
C LYS A 14 16.82 -4.15 -17.09
N GLY A 15 17.05 -3.80 -15.83
CA GLY A 15 17.77 -4.62 -14.88
C GLY A 15 17.05 -5.95 -14.61
N MET A 16 15.72 -6.02 -14.63
CA MET A 16 15.01 -7.30 -14.49
C MET A 16 15.18 -8.21 -15.70
N ARG A 17 15.12 -7.66 -16.92
CA ARG A 17 15.26 -8.41 -18.19
C ARG A 17 16.70 -8.76 -18.54
N THR A 18 17.68 -8.11 -17.92
CA THR A 18 19.11 -8.35 -18.16
C THR A 18 19.80 -8.82 -16.89
N VAL A 19 20.14 -10.10 -16.81
CA VAL A 19 20.91 -10.66 -15.69
C VAL A 19 22.38 -10.19 -15.79
N PRO A 20 22.95 -9.54 -14.76
CA PRO A 20 24.37 -9.21 -14.75
C PRO A 20 25.26 -10.44 -14.94
N LYS A 21 26.29 -10.32 -15.79
CA LYS A 21 27.18 -11.43 -16.17
C LYS A 21 27.85 -12.12 -14.98
N GLU A 22 28.13 -11.38 -13.90
CA GLU A 22 28.77 -11.90 -12.69
C GLU A 22 27.98 -13.00 -11.98
N PHE A 23 26.66 -13.09 -12.18
CA PHE A 23 25.86 -14.16 -11.60
C PHE A 23 25.93 -15.45 -12.41
N GLY A 24 26.34 -15.38 -13.68
CA GLY A 24 26.17 -16.48 -14.63
C GLY A 24 24.72 -16.64 -15.11
N PRO A 25 24.48 -17.52 -16.10
CA PRO A 25 23.16 -17.74 -16.68
C PRO A 25 22.32 -18.73 -15.86
N GLY A 26 21.05 -18.88 -16.25
CA GLY A 26 20.20 -19.97 -15.82
C GLY A 26 19.85 -19.97 -14.33
N PHE A 27 19.56 -21.16 -13.82
CA PHE A 27 19.06 -21.38 -12.46
C PHE A 27 20.04 -20.88 -11.37
N ALA A 28 21.32 -21.25 -11.48
CA ALA A 28 22.34 -20.88 -10.49
C ALA A 28 22.55 -19.36 -10.43
N GLY A 29 22.54 -18.69 -11.59
CA GLY A 29 22.64 -17.24 -11.64
C GLY A 29 21.47 -16.54 -10.98
N TRP A 30 20.23 -17.02 -11.21
CA TRP A 30 19.07 -16.50 -10.50
C TRP A 30 19.10 -16.76 -8.99
N ALA A 31 19.57 -17.94 -8.56
CA ALA A 31 19.72 -18.25 -7.14
C ALA A 31 20.72 -17.32 -6.44
N ARG A 32 21.84 -16.99 -7.09
CA ARG A 32 22.81 -16.01 -6.57
C ARG A 32 22.26 -14.58 -6.61
N ARG A 33 21.53 -14.23 -7.67
CA ARG A 33 20.93 -12.91 -7.86
C ARG A 33 19.99 -12.54 -6.71
N THR A 34 19.11 -13.45 -6.29
CA THR A 34 18.14 -13.22 -5.21
C THR A 34 18.74 -13.12 -3.80
N GLN A 35 20.06 -13.35 -3.66
CA GLN A 35 20.78 -13.15 -2.41
C GLN A 35 21.41 -11.74 -2.32
N SER A 36 21.33 -10.94 -3.37
CA SER A 36 22.06 -9.68 -3.47
C SER A 36 21.36 -8.54 -2.74
N GLY A 37 22.12 -7.80 -1.92
CA GLY A 37 21.62 -6.64 -1.17
C GLY A 37 20.76 -6.99 0.05
N GLN A 38 20.42 -5.96 0.82
CA GLN A 38 19.81 -6.08 2.16
C GLN A 38 18.36 -6.62 2.15
N ALA A 39 17.75 -6.77 0.96
CA ALA A 39 16.47 -7.46 0.81
C ALA A 39 16.59 -9.00 0.73
N MET A 40 17.79 -9.57 0.85
CA MET A 40 18.07 -11.02 0.76
C MET A 40 17.07 -11.88 1.54
N GLY A 41 16.85 -11.57 2.83
CA GLY A 41 15.92 -12.33 3.67
C GLY A 41 14.47 -12.28 3.15
N ASN A 42 14.02 -11.10 2.72
CA ASN A 42 12.68 -10.93 2.17
C ASN A 42 12.51 -11.65 0.82
N MET A 43 13.55 -11.67 -0.03
CA MET A 43 13.54 -12.44 -1.27
C MET A 43 13.52 -13.94 -1.02
N ALA A 44 14.29 -14.43 -0.04
CA ALA A 44 14.28 -15.84 0.36
C ALA A 44 12.90 -16.29 0.86
N LEU A 45 12.23 -15.48 1.70
CA LEU A 45 10.87 -15.74 2.15
C LEU A 45 9.86 -15.78 0.98
N GLY A 46 9.99 -14.85 0.04
CA GLY A 46 9.16 -14.84 -1.17
C GLY A 46 9.35 -16.07 -2.05
N LEU A 47 10.59 -16.53 -2.22
CA LEU A 47 10.91 -17.76 -2.96
C LEU A 47 10.38 -19.01 -2.26
N GLY A 48 10.57 -19.11 -0.94
CA GLY A 48 10.08 -20.25 -0.15
C GLY A 48 8.58 -20.45 -0.33
N TYR A 49 7.81 -19.36 -0.30
CA TYR A 49 6.37 -19.39 -0.48
C TYR A 49 5.93 -19.79 -1.91
N MET A 50 6.65 -19.35 -2.95
CA MET A 50 6.31 -19.68 -4.34
C MET A 50 6.76 -21.10 -4.76
N GLY A 51 7.54 -21.79 -3.93
CA GLY A 51 8.33 -22.95 -4.33
C GLY A 51 9.62 -22.49 -5.01
N ALA A 52 10.72 -22.45 -4.25
CA ALA A 52 11.96 -21.82 -4.68
C ALA A 52 12.51 -22.39 -5.99
N GLU A 53 12.53 -23.71 -6.14
CA GLU A 53 13.03 -24.37 -7.33
C GLU A 53 12.20 -24.01 -8.58
N ALA A 54 10.88 -24.12 -8.49
CA ALA A 54 9.98 -23.77 -9.59
C ALA A 54 10.09 -22.28 -9.94
N ALA A 55 10.13 -21.39 -8.95
CA ALA A 55 10.26 -19.95 -9.17
C ALA A 55 11.59 -19.62 -9.89
N LEU A 56 12.72 -20.13 -9.41
CA LEU A 56 14.04 -19.89 -9.99
C LEU A 56 14.15 -20.45 -11.42
N LYS A 57 13.62 -21.66 -11.68
CA LYS A 57 13.55 -22.25 -13.03
C LYS A 57 12.76 -21.35 -14.00
N ASN A 58 11.60 -20.86 -13.57
CA ASN A 58 10.76 -19.99 -14.41
C ASN A 58 11.42 -18.63 -14.66
N TYR A 59 12.08 -18.04 -13.66
CA TYR A 59 12.81 -16.78 -13.86
C TYR A 59 14.01 -16.94 -14.79
N ALA A 60 14.74 -18.05 -14.66
CA ALA A 60 15.84 -18.40 -15.57
C ALA A 60 15.36 -18.57 -17.01
N ASP A 61 14.38 -19.44 -17.25
CA ASP A 61 13.80 -19.65 -18.59
C ASP A 61 13.34 -18.32 -19.23
N TRP A 62 12.65 -17.49 -18.45
CA TRP A 62 12.16 -16.20 -18.92
C TRP A 62 13.29 -15.27 -19.38
N THR A 63 14.37 -15.14 -18.61
CA THR A 63 15.50 -14.29 -19.03
C THR A 63 16.35 -14.90 -20.14
N ASP A 64 16.51 -16.22 -20.16
CA ASP A 64 17.30 -16.91 -21.18
C ASP A 64 16.63 -16.82 -22.55
N ARG A 65 15.29 -16.93 -22.62
CA ARG A 65 14.52 -16.74 -23.86
C ARG A 65 14.58 -15.30 -24.37
N ILE A 66 14.54 -14.31 -23.48
CA ILE A 66 14.75 -12.90 -23.85
C ILE A 66 16.17 -12.69 -24.41
N ALA A 67 17.19 -13.29 -23.77
CA ALA A 67 18.56 -13.22 -24.26
C ALA A 67 18.72 -13.89 -25.64
N ALA A 68 17.93 -14.92 -25.93
CA ALA A 68 17.85 -15.57 -27.24
C ALA A 68 17.00 -14.81 -28.28
N GLY A 69 16.44 -13.65 -27.93
CA GLY A 69 15.70 -12.77 -28.85
C GLY A 69 14.18 -12.94 -28.84
N GLU A 70 13.60 -13.65 -27.87
CA GLU A 70 12.14 -13.73 -27.76
C GLU A 70 11.53 -12.36 -27.48
N LEU A 71 10.46 -12.04 -28.22
CA LEU A 71 9.65 -10.84 -28.03
C LEU A 71 8.32 -11.17 -27.34
N PRO A 72 7.72 -10.21 -26.61
CA PRO A 72 6.38 -10.37 -26.08
C PRO A 72 5.38 -10.74 -27.20
N PHE A 73 4.56 -11.76 -26.96
CA PHE A 73 3.54 -12.20 -27.94
C PHE A 73 2.38 -11.18 -28.08
N ALA A 74 2.14 -10.38 -27.04
CA ALA A 74 1.07 -9.39 -27.01
C ALA A 74 1.60 -8.00 -27.35
N LYS A 75 0.96 -7.33 -28.31
CA LYS A 75 1.26 -5.95 -28.68
C LYS A 75 0.38 -5.00 -27.88
N PRO A 76 0.94 -4.00 -27.17
CA PRO A 76 0.14 -3.02 -26.45
C PRO A 76 -0.67 -2.15 -27.43
N GLY A 77 -1.90 -1.82 -27.05
CA GLY A 77 -2.74 -0.86 -27.78
C GLY A 77 -2.24 0.58 -27.62
N ARG A 78 -2.57 1.45 -28.58
CA ARG A 78 -2.34 2.89 -28.43
C ARG A 78 -3.50 3.52 -27.64
N PRO A 79 -3.26 4.60 -26.87
CA PRO A 79 -4.31 5.45 -26.32
C PRO A 79 -5.38 5.82 -27.35
N GLN A 80 -6.66 5.64 -27.03
CA GLN A 80 -7.78 5.90 -27.97
C GLN A 80 -8.70 7.04 -27.53
N GLY A 81 -8.74 7.38 -26.24
CA GLY A 81 -9.66 8.38 -25.68
C GLY A 81 -8.92 9.48 -24.94
N VAL A 82 -9.41 9.77 -23.73
CA VAL A 82 -8.88 10.79 -22.82
C VAL A 82 -7.45 10.52 -22.39
N GLU A 83 -6.98 9.26 -22.49
CA GLU A 83 -5.60 8.88 -22.17
C GLU A 83 -4.57 9.64 -23.02
N ARG A 84 -4.97 10.12 -24.21
CA ARG A 84 -4.13 10.95 -25.09
C ARG A 84 -3.85 12.34 -24.53
N ASN A 85 -4.64 12.79 -23.56
CA ASN A 85 -4.56 14.13 -22.99
C ASN A 85 -3.72 14.17 -21.70
N MET A 86 -3.14 13.03 -21.30
CA MET A 86 -2.34 12.94 -20.09
C MET A 86 -1.06 13.78 -20.19
N VAL A 87 -0.79 14.55 -19.15
CA VAL A 87 0.45 15.29 -18.94
C VAL A 87 1.12 14.75 -17.70
N VAL A 88 2.42 14.49 -17.81
CA VAL A 88 3.23 14.01 -16.70
C VAL A 88 4.39 14.97 -16.51
N THR A 89 4.46 15.58 -15.32
CA THR A 89 5.65 16.32 -14.88
C THR A 89 6.38 15.49 -13.83
N MET A 90 7.71 15.42 -13.91
CA MET A 90 8.52 14.53 -13.08
C MET A 90 9.65 15.29 -12.40
N TRP A 91 9.97 14.89 -11.17
CA TRP A 91 11.12 15.37 -10.41
C TRP A 91 11.86 14.18 -9.81
N ASP A 92 13.19 14.27 -9.76
CA ASP A 92 13.98 13.41 -8.89
C ASP A 92 13.70 13.79 -7.43
N PHE A 93 13.48 12.78 -6.59
CA PHE A 93 12.93 12.96 -5.25
C PHE A 93 13.87 12.51 -4.14
N SER A 94 14.68 11.49 -4.39
CA SER A 94 15.65 10.94 -3.45
C SER A 94 16.96 10.62 -4.16
N THR A 95 17.86 9.87 -3.51
CA THR A 95 19.17 9.50 -4.07
C THR A 95 19.09 8.21 -4.90
N PRO A 96 20.08 7.92 -5.76
CA PRO A 96 20.12 6.65 -6.51
C PRO A 96 20.23 5.37 -5.67
N LYS A 97 20.60 5.49 -4.40
CA LYS A 97 20.79 4.35 -3.48
C LYS A 97 19.51 4.00 -2.72
N TYR A 98 18.66 4.98 -2.45
CA TYR A 98 17.50 4.81 -1.57
C TYR A 98 16.22 4.46 -2.33
N TYR A 99 15.37 3.71 -1.65
CA TYR A 99 14.07 3.30 -2.12
C TYR A 99 13.01 4.30 -1.63
N LEU A 100 11.88 4.34 -2.32
CA LEU A 100 10.71 5.11 -1.95
C LEU A 100 9.47 4.23 -2.07
N HIS A 101 8.71 4.11 -0.99
CA HIS A 101 7.51 3.32 -0.95
C HIS A 101 6.26 4.12 -1.29
N ASP A 102 6.10 5.25 -0.60
CA ASP A 102 4.84 5.98 -0.54
C ASP A 102 5.06 7.48 -0.31
N GLY A 103 4.01 8.29 -0.42
CA GLY A 103 3.99 9.67 0.06
C GLY A 103 2.66 10.36 -0.09
N ILE A 104 2.63 11.60 0.39
CA ILE A 104 1.41 12.37 0.58
C ILE A 104 1.57 13.79 0.05
N SER A 105 0.53 14.28 -0.63
CA SER A 105 0.49 15.62 -1.21
C SER A 105 -0.50 16.54 -0.51
N THR A 106 -1.54 16.01 0.13
CA THR A 106 -2.56 16.76 0.89
C THR A 106 -3.35 15.84 1.82
N ASP A 107 -4.24 16.40 2.63
CA ASP A 107 -5.24 15.64 3.39
C ASP A 107 -6.25 14.95 2.44
N ARG A 108 -6.55 13.69 2.73
CA ARG A 108 -7.44 12.81 1.95
C ARG A 108 -8.82 13.42 1.75
N ASP A 109 -9.32 14.11 2.76
CA ASP A 109 -10.69 14.66 2.80
C ASP A 109 -10.74 16.15 2.46
N ASN A 110 -9.58 16.79 2.34
CA ASN A 110 -9.45 18.16 1.90
C ASN A 110 -8.34 18.29 0.85
N PRO A 111 -8.66 18.12 -0.45
CA PRO A 111 -7.65 18.15 -1.51
C PRO A 111 -7.02 19.53 -1.72
N ARG A 112 -7.49 20.56 -0.99
CA ARG A 112 -7.01 21.94 -1.08
C ARG A 112 -6.12 22.34 0.10
N LEU A 113 -6.03 21.50 1.14
CA LEU A 113 -5.33 21.84 2.39
C LEU A 113 -3.88 22.26 2.14
N ASN A 114 -3.17 21.50 1.31
CA ASN A 114 -1.76 21.70 1.02
C ASN A 114 -1.53 22.20 -0.41
N ALA A 115 -2.40 23.08 -0.91
CA ALA A 115 -2.29 23.68 -2.24
C ALA A 115 -0.90 24.28 -2.48
N ASN A 116 -0.24 23.87 -3.57
CA ASN A 116 1.14 24.21 -3.92
C ASN A 116 2.21 23.84 -2.88
N GLY A 117 1.82 23.14 -1.81
CA GLY A 117 2.72 22.81 -0.71
C GLY A 117 3.65 21.63 -1.00
N PRO A 118 4.56 21.34 -0.07
CA PRO A 118 5.53 20.27 -0.22
C PRO A 118 4.89 18.89 -0.25
N ILE A 119 5.54 17.95 -0.93
CA ILE A 119 5.16 16.53 -0.99
C ILE A 119 6.14 15.73 -0.15
N TYR A 120 5.64 14.89 0.75
CA TYR A 120 6.45 14.15 1.72
C TYR A 120 6.48 12.67 1.37
N GLY A 121 7.68 12.09 1.29
CA GLY A 121 7.87 10.68 0.95
C GLY A 121 8.19 9.78 2.13
N ALA A 122 8.01 8.48 1.92
CA ALA A 122 8.20 7.41 2.88
C ALA A 122 9.22 6.40 2.30
N PRO A 123 10.51 6.47 2.69
CA PRO A 123 11.59 5.65 2.12
C PRO A 123 11.61 4.19 2.60
N GLU A 124 10.67 3.79 3.45
CA GLU A 124 10.58 2.50 4.13
C GLU A 124 11.92 2.08 4.76
N GLU A 125 12.43 0.88 4.43
CA GLU A 125 13.63 0.32 5.04
C GLU A 125 14.92 1.04 4.60
N SER A 126 14.88 1.95 3.62
CA SER A 126 16.10 2.37 2.94
C SER A 126 16.88 3.49 3.61
N THR A 127 16.22 4.43 4.28
CA THR A 127 16.87 5.52 5.02
C THR A 127 15.91 6.20 5.99
N ASP A 128 16.41 6.91 6.99
CA ASP A 128 15.57 7.81 7.81
C ASP A 128 15.51 9.25 7.26
N MET A 129 16.11 9.49 6.09
CA MET A 129 16.01 10.77 5.39
C MET A 129 14.68 10.82 4.62
N VAL A 130 13.65 11.44 5.20
CA VAL A 130 12.36 11.69 4.55
C VAL A 130 12.58 12.63 3.36
N PRO A 131 12.40 12.17 2.11
CA PRO A 131 12.49 13.04 0.95
C PRO A 131 11.28 13.96 0.89
N VAL A 132 11.52 15.24 0.57
CA VAL A 132 10.48 16.25 0.43
C VAL A 132 10.72 17.04 -0.85
N LEU A 133 9.65 17.36 -1.59
CA LEU A 133 9.69 18.10 -2.84
C LEU A 133 8.88 19.37 -2.65
N ASP A 134 9.51 20.52 -2.85
CA ASP A 134 8.82 21.77 -3.11
C ASP A 134 8.50 21.84 -4.62
N PRO A 135 7.23 21.63 -5.04
CA PRO A 135 6.88 21.57 -6.45
C PRO A 135 6.90 22.93 -7.14
N VAL A 136 6.84 24.03 -6.37
CA VAL A 136 6.88 25.41 -6.88
C VAL A 136 8.31 25.83 -7.17
N LYS A 137 9.25 25.50 -6.27
CA LYS A 137 10.68 25.79 -6.43
C LYS A 137 11.44 24.69 -7.17
N HIS A 138 10.77 23.59 -7.53
CA HIS A 138 11.35 22.40 -8.16
C HIS A 138 12.56 21.86 -7.40
N ARG A 139 12.48 21.87 -6.07
CA ARG A 139 13.63 21.57 -5.19
C ARG A 139 13.32 20.38 -4.28
N PRO A 140 14.04 19.24 -4.44
CA PRO A 140 14.05 18.20 -3.42
C PRO A 140 14.95 18.61 -2.24
N TYR A 141 14.57 18.18 -1.05
CA TYR A 141 15.37 18.27 0.18
C TYR A 141 14.99 17.12 1.12
N PHE A 142 15.71 16.99 2.24
CA PHE A 142 15.48 15.90 3.18
C PHE A 142 15.20 16.41 4.58
N ILE A 143 14.34 15.71 5.30
CA ILE A 143 14.09 15.86 6.72
C ILE A 143 14.58 14.58 7.40
N LYS A 144 15.51 14.68 8.35
CA LYS A 144 15.92 13.51 9.12
C LYS A 144 14.81 13.15 10.10
N HIS A 145 14.23 11.96 9.95
CA HIS A 145 13.35 11.38 10.96
C HIS A 145 14.21 10.98 12.19
N PRO A 146 13.83 11.39 13.41
CA PRO A 146 14.59 11.06 14.60
C PRO A 146 14.42 9.60 14.98
N VAL A 147 15.46 8.99 15.54
CA VAL A 147 15.43 7.62 16.07
C VAL A 147 15.46 7.73 17.60
N PRO A 148 14.30 7.77 18.29
CA PRO A 148 14.26 8.14 19.71
C PRO A 148 14.93 7.11 20.61
N ASN A 149 14.90 5.84 20.22
CA ASN A 149 15.60 4.76 20.90
C ASN A 149 16.84 4.35 20.08
N PRO A 150 18.07 4.60 20.56
CA PRO A 150 19.29 4.26 19.82
C PRO A 150 19.53 2.76 19.65
N LYS A 151 18.80 1.89 20.37
CA LYS A 151 18.85 0.43 20.20
C LYS A 151 17.98 -0.06 19.04
N THR A 152 17.23 0.82 18.39
CA THR A 152 16.42 0.47 17.21
C THR A 152 17.34 -0.07 16.11
N PRO A 153 17.11 -1.28 15.58
CA PRO A 153 18.02 -1.89 14.62
C PRO A 153 18.02 -1.15 13.28
N SER A 154 19.17 -1.17 12.59
CA SER A 154 19.37 -0.55 11.28
C SER A 154 19.29 -1.58 10.16
N SER A 155 18.87 -1.14 8.98
CA SER A 155 18.99 -1.91 7.74
C SER A 155 20.43 -2.28 7.39
N THR A 156 21.44 -1.56 7.89
CA THR A 156 22.86 -1.89 7.66
C THR A 156 23.27 -3.26 8.21
N GLU A 157 22.55 -3.76 9.22
CA GLU A 157 22.80 -5.05 9.88
C GLU A 157 22.15 -6.23 9.15
N LEU A 158 21.32 -5.96 8.12
CA LEU A 158 20.64 -7.01 7.38
C LEU A 158 21.62 -7.88 6.58
N PRO A 159 21.42 -9.21 6.53
CA PRO A 159 22.27 -10.08 5.75
C PRO A 159 22.17 -9.74 4.26
N MET A 160 23.31 -9.78 3.57
CA MET A 160 23.37 -9.58 2.12
C MET A 160 24.56 -10.30 1.49
N GLN A 161 24.39 -10.72 0.23
CA GLN A 161 25.50 -10.95 -0.67
C GLN A 161 25.79 -9.68 -1.50
N PRO A 162 27.01 -9.54 -2.07
CA PRO A 162 27.37 -8.38 -2.88
C PRO A 162 26.39 -8.15 -4.04
N SER A 163 26.11 -6.87 -4.32
CA SER A 163 25.30 -6.40 -5.44
C SER A 163 26.17 -6.20 -6.69
N ALA A 164 25.62 -6.57 -7.86
CA ALA A 164 26.23 -6.27 -9.16
C ALA A 164 26.38 -4.78 -9.47
N TYR A 165 25.65 -3.93 -8.74
CA TYR A 165 25.55 -2.50 -9.01
C TYR A 165 26.30 -1.67 -7.96
N TRP A 166 26.36 -2.16 -6.71
CA TRP A 166 26.87 -1.42 -5.55
C TRP A 166 27.96 -2.18 -4.79
N GLY A 167 28.34 -3.36 -5.24
CA GLY A 167 29.37 -4.19 -4.61
C GLY A 167 28.97 -4.65 -3.21
N LYS A 168 29.93 -4.60 -2.29
CA LYS A 168 29.78 -5.08 -0.90
C LYS A 168 29.15 -4.05 0.04
N GLU A 169 28.94 -2.83 -0.40
CA GLU A 169 28.44 -1.73 0.43
C GLU A 169 26.94 -1.93 0.75
N PRO A 170 26.53 -1.96 2.03
CA PRO A 170 25.12 -1.85 2.39
C PRO A 170 24.64 -0.41 2.12
N ILE A 171 23.74 -0.26 1.16
CA ILE A 171 23.26 1.07 0.71
C ILE A 171 22.03 1.55 1.46
N TRP A 172 21.35 0.70 2.22
CA TRP A 172 20.24 1.08 3.08
C TRP A 172 20.71 1.31 4.52
N ASP A 173 20.32 2.45 5.10
CA ASP A 173 20.75 2.87 6.43
C ASP A 173 19.60 3.14 7.41
N GLY A 174 18.35 2.87 6.99
CA GLY A 174 17.17 3.19 7.77
C GLY A 174 17.05 2.37 9.07
N HIS A 175 16.70 3.05 10.15
CA HIS A 175 16.23 2.48 11.41
C HIS A 175 14.70 2.51 11.51
N SER A 176 14.11 3.60 11.01
CA SER A 176 12.72 3.97 11.25
C SER A 176 11.72 3.26 10.33
N SER A 177 12.15 2.63 9.23
CA SER A 177 11.24 1.85 8.36
C SER A 177 9.96 2.64 7.99
N ILE A 178 10.12 3.85 7.44
CA ILE A 178 9.05 4.85 7.25
C ILE A 178 8.15 4.44 6.09
N HIS A 179 6.97 3.87 6.38
CA HIS A 179 6.23 3.08 5.40
C HIS A 179 5.17 3.85 4.60
N ASN A 180 4.18 4.44 5.27
CA ASN A 180 3.09 5.21 4.67
C ASN A 180 3.03 6.57 5.36
N ALA A 181 2.58 7.58 4.62
CA ALA A 181 2.43 8.94 5.11
C ALA A 181 0.99 9.42 4.84
N MET A 182 0.38 10.08 5.82
CA MET A 182 -0.91 10.76 5.66
C MET A 182 -0.86 12.14 6.30
N MET A 183 -1.65 13.07 5.78
CA MET A 183 -1.75 14.42 6.31
C MET A 183 -3.02 14.56 7.13
N ASP A 184 -2.93 15.15 8.34
CA ASP A 184 -4.11 15.51 9.12
C ASP A 184 -4.71 16.85 8.64
N SER A 185 -5.90 17.18 9.15
CA SER A 185 -6.62 18.41 8.78
C SER A 185 -5.89 19.71 9.16
N GLU A 186 -4.82 19.64 9.96
CA GLU A 186 -4.00 20.78 10.37
C GLU A 186 -2.70 20.91 9.54
N GLY A 187 -2.46 19.97 8.62
CA GLY A 187 -1.29 19.91 7.75
C GLY A 187 -0.10 19.18 8.37
N ARG A 188 -0.28 18.45 9.49
CA ARG A 188 0.79 17.61 10.07
C ARG A 188 0.89 16.31 9.29
N VAL A 189 2.10 15.79 9.16
CA VAL A 189 2.37 14.55 8.43
C VAL A 189 2.59 13.41 9.41
N TRP A 190 1.71 12.42 9.35
CA TRP A 190 1.72 11.22 10.16
C TRP A 190 2.32 10.07 9.37
N PHE A 191 3.18 9.30 10.01
CA PHE A 191 3.89 8.18 9.41
C PHE A 191 3.72 6.91 10.23
N SER A 192 3.54 5.78 9.55
CA SER A 192 3.88 4.48 10.12
C SER A 192 5.39 4.32 10.11
N ALA A 193 6.01 4.35 11.29
CA ALA A 193 7.46 4.32 11.45
C ALA A 193 7.86 3.66 12.78
N ARG A 194 8.91 2.86 12.75
CA ARG A 194 9.59 2.29 13.91
C ARG A 194 10.26 3.39 14.72
N ILE A 195 10.05 3.37 16.03
CA ILE A 195 10.68 4.31 16.97
C ILE A 195 11.50 3.59 18.06
N ARG A 196 11.31 2.26 18.16
CA ARG A 196 11.97 1.38 19.13
C ARG A 196 12.13 -0.05 18.59
N PRO A 197 12.93 -0.92 19.25
CA PRO A 197 12.92 -2.35 19.01
C PRO A 197 11.53 -3.00 19.19
N ALA A 198 11.37 -4.18 18.58
CA ALA A 198 10.09 -4.87 18.49
C ALA A 198 9.38 -5.16 19.84
N PRO A 199 10.06 -5.58 20.93
CA PRO A 199 9.38 -5.89 22.18
C PRO A 199 8.58 -4.71 22.72
N ASN A 200 7.32 -4.96 23.08
CA ASN A 200 6.42 -3.93 23.58
C ASN A 200 6.67 -3.57 25.06
N PRO A 201 6.26 -2.36 25.48
CA PRO A 201 6.18 -2.01 26.89
C PRO A 201 5.12 -2.85 27.62
N ASP A 202 5.23 -2.94 28.95
CA ASP A 202 4.43 -3.88 29.74
C ASP A 202 2.93 -3.58 29.72
N PHE A 203 2.53 -2.32 29.50
CA PHE A 203 1.11 -1.97 29.39
C PHE A 203 0.42 -2.57 28.16
N CYS A 204 1.17 -3.09 27.18
CA CYS A 204 0.64 -3.79 26.01
C CYS A 204 0.42 -5.29 26.25
N LYS A 205 1.06 -5.86 27.27
CA LYS A 205 1.19 -7.31 27.48
C LYS A 205 0.11 -7.87 28.38
N LYS A 206 0.06 -9.20 28.46
CA LYS A 206 -0.85 -9.91 29.35
C LYS A 206 -0.60 -9.49 30.81
N GLY A 207 -1.67 -9.22 31.54
CA GLY A 207 -1.61 -8.75 32.94
C GLY A 207 -1.69 -7.23 33.11
N SER A 208 -1.65 -6.47 32.01
CA SER A 208 -1.88 -5.02 32.01
C SER A 208 -3.34 -4.66 32.27
N ASP A 209 -3.56 -3.45 32.81
CA ASP A 209 -4.89 -2.85 32.96
C ASP A 209 -5.45 -2.21 31.69
N HIS A 210 -4.65 -2.09 30.64
CA HIS A 210 -5.10 -1.52 29.36
C HIS A 210 -6.27 -2.35 28.78
N PRO A 211 -7.43 -1.74 28.45
CA PRO A 211 -8.63 -2.48 28.02
C PRO A 211 -8.37 -3.45 26.86
N SER A 212 -7.67 -3.00 25.82
CA SER A 212 -7.31 -3.86 24.68
C SER A 212 -6.30 -4.97 25.03
N ALA A 213 -5.42 -4.76 26.01
CA ALA A 213 -4.44 -5.77 26.42
C ALA A 213 -5.08 -6.91 27.22
N LYS A 214 -6.18 -6.63 27.95
CA LYS A 214 -6.99 -7.67 28.60
C LYS A 214 -7.64 -8.62 27.58
N VAL A 215 -7.92 -8.13 26.38
CA VAL A 215 -8.61 -8.87 25.32
C VAL A 215 -7.64 -9.55 24.34
N ALA A 216 -6.63 -8.83 23.88
CA ALA A 216 -5.70 -9.27 22.87
C ALA A 216 -4.30 -8.71 23.16
N PRO A 217 -3.59 -9.22 24.17
CA PRO A 217 -2.27 -8.72 24.55
C PRO A 217 -1.28 -8.80 23.39
N GLN A 218 -0.39 -7.82 23.30
CA GLN A 218 0.60 -7.70 22.22
C GLN A 218 2.01 -7.71 22.79
N GLU A 219 2.77 -8.77 22.50
CA GLU A 219 4.16 -8.91 22.96
C GLU A 219 5.14 -8.03 22.17
N SER A 220 4.80 -7.69 20.93
CA SER A 220 5.68 -6.91 20.06
C SER A 220 4.93 -6.05 19.05
N SER A 221 5.59 -4.99 18.59
CA SER A 221 5.14 -4.11 17.50
C SER A 221 6.35 -3.74 16.63
N LEU A 222 6.26 -3.94 15.31
CA LEU A 222 7.38 -3.76 14.38
C LEU A 222 7.56 -2.32 13.90
N ARG A 223 6.45 -1.57 13.79
CA ARG A 223 6.39 -0.14 13.46
C ARG A 223 5.32 0.52 14.32
N GLN A 224 5.60 1.73 14.78
CA GLN A 224 4.72 2.57 15.59
C GLN A 224 4.24 3.76 14.75
N VAL A 225 3.90 4.89 15.38
CA VAL A 225 3.46 6.11 14.67
C VAL A 225 4.38 7.27 15.01
N SER A 226 4.73 8.06 14.00
CA SER A 226 5.42 9.34 14.15
C SER A 226 4.61 10.46 13.51
N VAL A 227 4.62 11.65 14.11
CA VAL A 227 4.01 12.84 13.53
C VAL A 227 5.05 13.95 13.42
N TYR A 228 5.11 14.56 12.25
CA TYR A 228 5.90 15.75 11.96
C TYR A 228 4.96 16.94 11.74
N ASP A 229 5.24 18.05 12.39
CA ASP A 229 4.56 19.31 12.14
C ASP A 229 5.44 20.23 11.27
N PRO A 230 5.12 20.41 9.97
CA PRO A 230 5.88 21.28 9.08
C PRO A 230 5.95 22.74 9.53
N LYS A 231 4.96 23.22 10.30
CA LYS A 231 4.92 24.62 10.76
C LYS A 231 5.97 24.89 11.83
N THR A 232 6.25 23.90 12.68
CA THR A 232 7.17 24.04 13.83
C THR A 232 8.46 23.25 13.68
N GLY A 233 8.53 22.33 12.72
CA GLY A 233 9.65 21.40 12.54
C GLY A 233 9.76 20.32 13.62
N LYS A 234 8.74 20.18 14.48
CA LYS A 234 8.77 19.26 15.63
C LYS A 234 8.29 17.86 15.26
N TRP A 235 8.89 16.87 15.91
CA TRP A 235 8.49 15.47 15.86
C TRP A 235 7.86 15.04 17.18
N GLN A 236 6.84 14.18 17.10
CA GLN A 236 6.30 13.44 18.24
C GLN A 236 6.06 11.98 17.81
N HIS A 237 5.98 11.08 18.78
CA HIS A 237 5.88 9.65 18.54
C HIS A 237 4.80 9.01 19.41
N VAL A 238 3.89 8.26 18.80
CA VAL A 238 2.91 7.44 19.52
C VAL A 238 3.48 6.05 19.62
N ASP A 239 3.78 5.60 20.84
CA ASP A 239 4.29 4.26 21.09
C ASP A 239 3.15 3.23 21.07
N THR A 240 2.76 2.80 19.86
CA THR A 240 1.64 1.87 19.68
C THR A 240 2.01 0.42 20.05
N CYS A 241 1.08 -0.25 20.73
CA CYS A 241 1.18 -1.67 21.11
C CYS A 241 1.01 -2.63 19.93
N PHE A 242 0.33 -2.20 18.88
CA PHE A 242 0.14 -2.98 17.65
C PHE A 242 1.09 -2.49 16.56
N SER A 243 1.44 -3.38 15.63
CA SER A 243 2.23 -3.00 14.44
C SER A 243 1.40 -2.14 13.49
N THR A 244 2.05 -1.19 12.82
CA THR A 244 1.38 -0.25 11.91
C THR A 244 1.89 -0.36 10.46
N HIS A 245 1.04 -0.04 9.50
CA HIS A 245 1.37 -0.10 8.08
C HIS A 245 0.69 1.01 7.26
N HIS A 246 -0.55 0.84 6.81
CA HIS A 246 -1.34 1.94 6.22
C HIS A 246 -2.17 2.62 7.32
N LEU A 247 -2.34 3.93 7.22
CA LEU A 247 -3.07 4.73 8.20
C LEU A 247 -4.08 5.65 7.49
N TYR A 248 -5.24 5.88 8.08
CA TYR A 248 -6.24 6.85 7.59
C TYR A 248 -7.05 7.43 8.75
N PHE A 249 -7.45 8.70 8.64
CA PHE A 249 -8.25 9.38 9.65
C PHE A 249 -9.74 9.05 9.50
N GLY A 250 -10.41 8.84 10.63
CA GLY A 250 -11.86 8.83 10.72
C GLY A 250 -12.43 10.25 10.85
N HIS A 251 -13.74 10.36 10.63
CA HIS A 251 -14.46 11.65 10.64
C HIS A 251 -15.00 12.05 12.03
N ASP A 252 -14.63 11.34 13.09
CA ASP A 252 -15.12 11.57 14.45
C ASP A 252 -14.45 12.78 15.15
N ALA A 253 -15.00 13.13 16.32
CA ALA A 253 -14.52 14.25 17.14
C ALA A 253 -13.11 14.04 17.74
N ASN A 254 -12.65 12.79 17.85
CA ASN A 254 -11.33 12.44 18.34
C ASN A 254 -10.25 12.50 17.25
N LYS A 255 -10.67 12.67 15.99
CA LYS A 255 -9.79 12.55 14.81
C LYS A 255 -9.05 11.21 14.86
N THR A 256 -9.79 10.14 15.11
CA THR A 256 -9.23 8.81 15.29
C THR A 256 -8.42 8.40 14.07
N LEU A 257 -7.15 8.08 14.27
CA LEU A 257 -6.28 7.51 13.26
C LEU A 257 -6.38 6.00 13.32
N TRP A 258 -6.95 5.38 12.29
CA TRP A 258 -7.04 3.93 12.17
C TRP A 258 -5.84 3.38 11.42
N LEU A 259 -5.28 2.26 11.91
CA LEU A 259 -4.04 1.70 11.38
C LEU A 259 -4.18 0.21 11.07
N SER A 260 -3.70 -0.16 9.89
CA SER A 260 -3.51 -1.55 9.49
C SER A 260 -2.19 -2.08 10.02
N ALA A 261 -2.03 -3.41 10.06
CA ALA A 261 -0.83 -4.07 10.59
C ALA A 261 0.14 -4.57 9.52
N GLY A 262 -0.25 -4.54 8.25
CA GLY A 262 0.58 -4.92 7.10
C GLY A 262 0.69 -6.42 6.84
N GLY A 263 0.33 -7.26 7.82
CA GLY A 263 0.31 -8.71 7.68
C GLY A 263 -0.69 -9.33 8.64
N PRO A 264 -1.33 -10.45 8.25
CA PRO A 264 -2.45 -10.99 9.01
C PRO A 264 -2.03 -11.63 10.36
N GLN A 265 -0.73 -11.83 10.59
CA GLN A 265 -0.16 -12.37 11.84
C GLN A 265 -0.44 -11.50 13.07
N SER A 266 -0.68 -10.19 12.89
CA SER A 266 -0.94 -9.30 14.03
C SER A 266 -2.26 -9.63 14.74
N GLY A 267 -3.24 -10.20 14.02
CA GLY A 267 -4.52 -10.63 14.59
C GLY A 267 -5.41 -9.51 15.15
N VAL A 268 -5.07 -8.24 14.93
CA VAL A 268 -5.77 -7.06 15.49
C VAL A 268 -5.77 -5.89 14.51
N VAL A 269 -6.71 -4.96 14.71
CA VAL A 269 -6.75 -3.64 14.09
C VAL A 269 -6.68 -2.59 15.19
N GLY A 270 -5.83 -1.58 15.01
CA GLY A 270 -5.54 -0.58 16.03
C GLY A 270 -5.94 0.82 15.62
N TRP A 271 -6.08 1.69 16.61
CA TRP A 271 -6.39 3.10 16.43
C TRP A 271 -5.67 3.99 17.45
N VAL A 272 -5.56 5.28 17.12
CA VAL A 272 -5.04 6.34 17.98
C VAL A 272 -6.05 7.48 18.03
N ASN A 273 -6.46 7.89 19.23
CA ASN A 273 -7.12 9.18 19.48
C ASN A 273 -6.08 10.29 19.34
N THR A 274 -5.97 10.87 18.15
CA THR A 274 -4.90 11.83 17.84
C THR A 274 -5.08 13.14 18.61
N LYS A 275 -6.31 13.57 18.84
CA LYS A 275 -6.60 14.74 19.67
C LYS A 275 -6.05 14.58 21.08
N LEU A 276 -6.40 13.48 21.76
CA LEU A 276 -5.93 13.20 23.12
C LEU A 276 -4.40 13.08 23.17
N PHE A 277 -3.79 12.44 22.16
CA PHE A 277 -2.34 12.31 22.09
C PHE A 277 -1.67 13.67 21.94
N LEU A 278 -2.13 14.52 21.03
CA LEU A 278 -1.54 15.83 20.80
C LEU A 278 -1.73 16.78 22.00
N GLU A 279 -2.80 16.61 22.78
CA GLU A 279 -3.04 17.39 24.01
C GLU A 279 -2.17 16.93 25.18
N THR A 280 -1.88 15.63 25.30
CA THR A 280 -1.30 15.05 26.53
C THR A 280 0.09 14.42 26.37
N GLY A 281 0.45 14.01 25.16
CA GLY A 281 1.63 13.18 24.88
C GLY A 281 1.51 11.73 25.37
N ASP A 282 0.38 11.33 25.96
CA ASP A 282 0.23 10.00 26.57
C ASP A 282 -0.13 8.95 25.52
N SER A 283 0.86 8.16 25.12
CA SER A 283 0.67 7.07 24.15
C SER A 283 -0.25 5.96 24.66
N ALA A 284 -0.19 5.60 25.95
CA ALA A 284 -0.95 4.48 26.49
C ALA A 284 -2.45 4.82 26.58
N ARG A 285 -2.79 6.04 26.98
CA ARG A 285 -4.19 6.49 27.07
C ARG A 285 -4.81 6.82 25.72
N SER A 286 -4.01 7.13 24.72
CA SER A 286 -4.48 7.60 23.42
C SER A 286 -4.65 6.52 22.37
N GLN A 287 -4.53 5.24 22.72
CA GLN A 287 -4.60 4.15 21.75
C GLN A 287 -5.55 3.03 22.16
N GLY A 288 -5.92 2.21 21.20
CA GLY A 288 -6.62 0.95 21.43
C GLY A 288 -6.51 0.03 20.23
N TRP A 289 -6.86 -1.23 20.44
CA TRP A 289 -6.94 -2.24 19.38
C TRP A 289 -8.00 -3.29 19.70
N THR A 290 -8.46 -3.97 18.66
CA THR A 290 -9.44 -5.06 18.76
C THR A 290 -9.05 -6.23 17.87
N PRO A 291 -9.27 -7.49 18.30
CA PRO A 291 -9.27 -8.62 17.38
C PRO A 291 -10.42 -8.52 16.37
N ILE A 292 -10.32 -9.29 15.29
CA ILE A 292 -11.37 -9.43 14.28
C ILE A 292 -12.28 -10.58 14.70
N ILE A 293 -13.52 -10.27 15.05
CA ILE A 293 -14.50 -11.21 15.61
C ILE A 293 -15.74 -11.20 14.73
N VAL A 294 -16.10 -12.37 14.20
CA VAL A 294 -17.31 -12.55 13.38
C VAL A 294 -18.41 -13.13 14.25
N ASP A 295 -19.58 -12.48 14.23
CA ASP A 295 -20.80 -12.93 14.93
C ASP A 295 -21.31 -14.24 14.30
N THR A 296 -20.76 -15.38 14.72
CA THR A 296 -21.10 -16.69 14.14
C THR A 296 -22.26 -17.37 14.84
N ASN A 297 -22.62 -16.92 16.05
CA ASN A 297 -23.82 -17.40 16.73
C ASN A 297 -25.09 -16.62 16.30
N GLY A 298 -24.93 -15.45 15.67
CA GLY A 298 -26.00 -14.65 15.05
C GLY A 298 -26.77 -13.75 16.01
N ASN A 299 -26.29 -13.50 17.23
CA ASN A 299 -27.04 -12.80 18.26
C ASN A 299 -26.80 -11.27 18.30
N GLY A 300 -25.93 -10.75 17.43
CA GLY A 300 -25.63 -9.32 17.30
C GLY A 300 -24.75 -8.76 18.42
N ARG A 301 -24.15 -9.59 19.26
CA ARG A 301 -23.31 -9.20 20.39
C ARG A 301 -22.04 -10.03 20.40
N ARG A 302 -20.92 -9.35 20.64
CA ARG A 302 -19.64 -10.03 20.82
C ARG A 302 -19.63 -10.89 22.09
N ASP A 303 -19.52 -12.21 21.96
CA ASP A 303 -19.40 -13.16 23.07
C ASP A 303 -18.66 -14.48 22.72
N GLU A 304 -18.74 -15.49 23.59
CA GLU A 304 -18.01 -16.76 23.46
C GLU A 304 -18.43 -17.62 22.25
N GLY A 305 -19.63 -17.40 21.70
CA GLY A 305 -20.11 -18.13 20.51
C GLY A 305 -19.55 -17.62 19.18
N ASP A 306 -18.72 -16.58 19.22
CA ASP A 306 -18.20 -15.90 18.04
C ASP A 306 -16.85 -16.42 17.58
N THR A 307 -16.63 -16.31 16.27
CA THR A 307 -15.40 -16.77 15.65
C THR A 307 -14.39 -15.64 15.60
N ARG A 308 -13.29 -15.80 16.35
CA ARG A 308 -12.10 -14.96 16.17
C ARG A 308 -11.32 -15.41 14.95
N LEU A 309 -11.15 -14.51 13.97
CA LEU A 309 -10.30 -14.76 12.82
C LEU A 309 -8.85 -14.36 13.12
N THR A 310 -7.91 -15.26 12.80
CA THR A 310 -6.49 -14.93 12.79
C THR A 310 -6.16 -14.17 11.51
N THR A 311 -6.53 -12.90 11.49
CA THR A 311 -6.36 -12.02 10.34
C THR A 311 -6.10 -10.59 10.79
N ALA A 312 -5.59 -9.76 9.90
CA ALA A 312 -5.37 -8.33 10.15
C ALA A 312 -5.36 -7.59 8.82
N PHE A 313 -5.41 -6.26 8.90
CA PHE A 313 -5.50 -5.43 7.71
C PHE A 313 -4.12 -5.19 7.09
N TYR A 314 -4.07 -5.29 5.76
CA TYR A 314 -3.06 -4.68 4.91
C TYR A 314 -3.54 -3.29 4.48
N GLY A 315 -4.60 -3.21 3.68
CA GLY A 315 -5.29 -1.94 3.40
C GLY A 315 -6.33 -1.62 4.48
N ILE A 316 -6.55 -0.32 4.75
CA ILE A 316 -7.54 0.16 5.72
C ILE A 316 -8.16 1.46 5.21
N MET A 317 -9.44 1.67 5.49
CA MET A 317 -10.17 2.89 5.17
C MET A 317 -11.34 3.05 6.16
N PRO A 318 -11.31 4.07 7.04
CA PRO A 318 -12.50 4.52 7.75
C PRO A 318 -13.61 4.85 6.76
N SER A 319 -14.83 4.48 7.11
CA SER A 319 -15.99 4.71 6.25
C SER A 319 -16.25 6.21 6.12
N PRO A 320 -16.48 6.72 4.89
CA PRO A 320 -16.88 8.11 4.69
C PRO A 320 -18.37 8.36 4.99
N VAL A 321 -19.15 7.32 5.29
CA VAL A 321 -20.62 7.41 5.45
C VAL A 321 -21.12 7.11 6.87
N ASP A 322 -20.30 6.48 7.71
CA ASP A 322 -20.64 6.09 9.08
C ASP A 322 -19.36 5.83 9.92
N ASP A 323 -19.54 5.41 11.18
CA ASP A 323 -18.44 5.17 12.12
C ASP A 323 -17.74 3.81 11.94
N THR A 324 -17.95 3.14 10.81
CA THR A 324 -17.37 1.81 10.55
C THR A 324 -15.97 1.92 9.93
N VAL A 325 -15.23 0.82 9.94
CA VAL A 325 -13.88 0.76 9.37
C VAL A 325 -13.77 -0.42 8.44
N TRP A 326 -13.36 -0.15 7.20
CA TRP A 326 -13.14 -1.17 6.21
C TRP A 326 -11.67 -1.49 6.07
N GLY A 327 -11.38 -2.73 5.75
CA GLY A 327 -10.02 -3.16 5.50
C GLY A 327 -9.97 -4.36 4.60
N GLN A 328 -8.73 -4.72 4.29
CA GLN A 328 -8.44 -5.82 3.42
C GLN A 328 -7.38 -6.69 4.07
N SER A 329 -7.60 -8.01 4.08
CA SER A 329 -6.60 -8.99 4.53
C SER A 329 -6.14 -9.86 3.38
N MET A 330 -4.83 -9.96 3.22
CA MET A 330 -4.22 -10.72 2.12
C MET A 330 -4.43 -12.23 2.32
N GLY A 331 -4.76 -12.91 1.23
CA GLY A 331 -4.80 -14.37 1.19
C GLY A 331 -3.39 -14.99 1.18
N ILE A 332 -3.34 -16.29 0.90
CA ILE A 332 -2.16 -17.16 1.04
C ILE A 332 -0.84 -16.52 0.58
N GLY A 333 -0.82 -15.76 -0.51
CA GLY A 333 0.35 -15.02 -1.06
C GLY A 333 1.24 -14.27 -0.04
N PHE A 334 1.04 -12.95 0.09
CA PHE A 334 1.75 -12.16 1.11
C PHE A 334 1.26 -12.48 2.53
N GLY A 335 0.04 -13.02 2.67
CA GLY A 335 -0.51 -13.39 3.97
C GLY A 335 0.24 -14.54 4.62
N ARG A 336 0.86 -15.45 3.83
CA ARG A 336 1.62 -16.63 4.29
C ARG A 336 0.84 -17.52 5.27
N MET A 337 -0.48 -17.50 5.17
CA MET A 337 -1.40 -18.29 5.97
C MET A 337 -2.40 -18.91 5.03
N ASP A 338 -2.80 -20.15 5.30
CA ASP A 338 -3.80 -20.87 4.51
C ASP A 338 -5.20 -20.32 4.80
N GLN A 339 -5.48 -19.14 4.25
CA GLN A 339 -6.74 -18.42 4.37
C GLN A 339 -7.07 -17.71 3.04
N PRO A 340 -8.35 -17.50 2.73
CA PRO A 340 -8.71 -16.62 1.62
C PRO A 340 -8.31 -15.18 1.95
N GLY A 341 -8.24 -14.35 0.91
CA GLY A 341 -8.13 -12.92 1.11
C GLY A 341 -9.52 -12.32 1.30
N TYR A 342 -9.65 -11.42 2.26
CA TYR A 342 -10.92 -10.83 2.68
C TYR A 342 -10.96 -9.33 2.40
N VAL A 343 -12.15 -8.83 2.08
CA VAL A 343 -12.58 -7.48 2.50
C VAL A 343 -13.29 -7.65 3.83
N ILE A 344 -13.01 -6.78 4.79
CA ILE A 344 -13.49 -6.87 6.17
C ILE A 344 -14.11 -5.53 6.55
N HIS A 345 -15.27 -5.59 7.18
CA HIS A 345 -16.04 -4.46 7.67
C HIS A 345 -16.13 -4.56 9.19
N ILE A 346 -15.42 -3.69 9.92
CA ILE A 346 -15.44 -3.63 11.38
C ILE A 346 -16.50 -2.62 11.80
N ILE A 347 -17.36 -3.07 12.71
CA ILE A 347 -18.36 -2.26 13.42
C ILE A 347 -17.84 -2.08 14.85
N PRO A 348 -17.22 -0.93 15.19
CA PRO A 348 -16.49 -0.79 16.45
C PRO A 348 -17.40 -0.91 17.69
N GLY A 349 -18.62 -0.37 17.62
CA GLY A 349 -19.50 -0.22 18.79
C GLY A 349 -18.97 0.83 19.77
N SER A 350 -19.57 0.91 20.96
CA SER A 350 -19.28 1.96 21.94
C SER A 350 -17.95 1.78 22.70
N ASN A 351 -17.45 0.54 22.81
CA ASN A 351 -16.15 0.24 23.38
C ASN A 351 -15.42 -0.77 22.47
N PRO A 352 -14.73 -0.29 21.43
CA PRO A 352 -14.24 -1.15 20.36
C PRO A 352 -13.32 -2.28 20.81
N ALA A 353 -12.62 -2.14 21.95
CA ALA A 353 -11.80 -3.21 22.49
C ALA A 353 -12.61 -4.50 22.81
N VAL A 354 -13.86 -4.36 23.25
CA VAL A 354 -14.71 -5.48 23.74
C VAL A 354 -16.02 -5.64 22.99
N THR A 355 -16.49 -4.63 22.25
CA THR A 355 -17.79 -4.67 21.54
C THR A 355 -17.67 -4.87 20.04
N ALA A 356 -16.48 -4.70 19.45
CA ALA A 356 -16.35 -4.70 18.01
C ALA A 356 -16.70 -6.06 17.39
N LEU A 357 -17.54 -6.02 16.35
CA LEU A 357 -17.88 -7.14 15.49
C LEU A 357 -17.39 -6.87 14.07
N SER A 358 -17.29 -7.93 13.27
CA SER A 358 -16.78 -7.86 11.91
C SER A 358 -17.62 -8.69 10.96
N GLU A 359 -17.89 -8.12 9.79
CA GLU A 359 -18.37 -8.86 8.64
C GLU A 359 -17.19 -9.09 7.69
N VAL A 360 -17.15 -10.26 7.04
CA VAL A 360 -16.08 -10.60 6.11
C VAL A 360 -16.67 -10.97 4.76
N PHE A 361 -15.95 -10.63 3.69
CA PHE A 361 -16.37 -10.84 2.31
C PHE A 361 -15.23 -11.39 1.49
N VAL A 362 -15.47 -12.51 0.82
CA VAL A 362 -14.53 -13.07 -0.16
C VAL A 362 -15.01 -12.72 -1.57
N PRO A 363 -14.09 -12.42 -2.51
CA PRO A 363 -14.46 -12.26 -3.91
C PRO A 363 -15.17 -13.52 -4.47
N PRO A 364 -16.00 -13.38 -5.52
CA PRO A 364 -16.69 -14.50 -6.14
C PRO A 364 -15.69 -15.45 -6.83
N ASP A 365 -16.15 -16.67 -7.13
CA ASP A 365 -15.34 -17.69 -7.80
C ASP A 365 -14.71 -17.17 -9.11
N GLY A 366 -13.45 -17.55 -9.36
CA GLY A 366 -12.64 -17.01 -10.46
C GLY A 366 -11.93 -15.70 -10.12
N ALA A 367 -12.19 -15.10 -8.96
CA ALA A 367 -11.47 -13.95 -8.45
C ALA A 367 -10.91 -14.20 -7.05
N TRP A 368 -9.73 -13.66 -6.74
CA TRP A 368 -9.07 -13.96 -5.46
C TRP A 368 -8.04 -12.91 -5.05
N SER A 369 -7.70 -12.96 -3.77
CA SER A 369 -6.62 -12.18 -3.14
C SER A 369 -6.73 -10.68 -3.41
N PRO A 370 -7.66 -9.98 -2.72
CA PRO A 370 -7.66 -8.53 -2.66
C PRO A 370 -6.34 -7.98 -2.12
N ARG A 371 -6.14 -6.66 -2.27
CA ARG A 371 -4.91 -5.97 -1.84
C ARG A 371 -5.21 -4.57 -1.27
N GLY A 372 -4.78 -3.47 -1.91
CA GLY A 372 -5.16 -2.15 -1.41
C GLY A 372 -6.67 -1.90 -1.50
N ILE A 373 -7.22 -1.07 -0.62
CA ILE A 373 -8.64 -0.77 -0.55
C ILE A 373 -8.84 0.74 -0.41
N ASP A 374 -9.90 1.25 -1.01
CA ASP A 374 -10.44 2.59 -0.74
C ASP A 374 -11.94 2.59 -1.03
N MET A 375 -12.62 3.67 -0.69
CA MET A 375 -14.07 3.80 -0.74
C MET A 375 -14.50 5.08 -1.44
N THR A 376 -15.60 4.98 -2.18
CA THR A 376 -16.34 6.14 -2.67
C THR A 376 -17.03 6.87 -1.52
N SER A 377 -17.37 8.13 -1.73
CA SER A 377 -18.08 8.95 -0.73
C SER A 377 -19.48 8.42 -0.38
N ASP A 378 -20.04 7.48 -1.16
CA ASP A 378 -21.32 6.81 -0.88
C ASP A 378 -21.16 5.39 -0.29
N GLY A 379 -19.94 5.01 0.10
CA GLY A 379 -19.68 3.77 0.85
C GLY A 379 -19.43 2.53 0.01
N VAL A 380 -19.18 2.65 -1.30
CA VAL A 380 -18.78 1.51 -2.14
C VAL A 380 -17.29 1.26 -2.01
N VAL A 381 -16.93 0.04 -1.63
CA VAL A 381 -15.55 -0.42 -1.49
C VAL A 381 -14.96 -0.76 -2.85
N TRP A 382 -13.69 -0.43 -3.06
CA TRP A 382 -12.94 -0.79 -4.25
C TRP A 382 -11.59 -1.42 -3.89
N THR A 383 -11.19 -2.47 -4.61
CA THR A 383 -9.91 -3.19 -4.41
C THR A 383 -9.40 -3.78 -5.73
N PRO A 384 -8.07 -3.84 -5.96
CA PRO A 384 -7.52 -4.70 -6.99
C PRO A 384 -7.42 -6.14 -6.47
N LEU A 385 -7.53 -7.11 -7.37
CA LEU A 385 -7.47 -8.55 -7.09
C LEU A 385 -6.30 -9.18 -7.86
N ALA A 386 -5.60 -10.12 -7.22
CA ALA A 386 -4.48 -10.83 -7.85
C ALA A 386 -4.89 -11.66 -9.09
N SER A 387 -6.17 -12.02 -9.21
CA SER A 387 -6.76 -12.64 -10.40
C SER A 387 -6.69 -11.76 -11.66
N GLY A 388 -6.34 -10.48 -11.54
CA GLY A 388 -6.23 -9.57 -12.66
C GLY A 388 -7.46 -8.67 -12.85
N HIS A 389 -8.18 -8.37 -11.77
CA HIS A 389 -9.38 -7.54 -11.79
C HIS A 389 -9.21 -6.32 -10.87
N ILE A 390 -9.90 -5.24 -11.20
CA ILE A 390 -10.38 -4.25 -10.23
C ILE A 390 -11.78 -4.69 -9.83
N ALA A 391 -12.14 -4.57 -8.56
CA ALA A 391 -13.45 -4.97 -8.06
C ALA A 391 -14.07 -3.87 -7.22
N SER A 392 -15.38 -3.68 -7.37
CA SER A 392 -16.19 -2.96 -6.40
C SER A 392 -16.99 -3.93 -5.53
N PHE A 393 -17.21 -3.56 -4.28
CA PHE A 393 -18.09 -4.25 -3.35
C PHE A 393 -19.08 -3.25 -2.73
N ASP A 394 -20.37 -3.47 -2.97
CA ASP A 394 -21.46 -2.65 -2.44
C ASP A 394 -22.28 -3.46 -1.43
N ARG A 395 -22.04 -3.19 -0.14
CA ARG A 395 -22.70 -3.85 0.98
C ARG A 395 -24.23 -3.70 0.96
N ARG A 396 -24.76 -2.62 0.36
CA ARG A 396 -26.20 -2.35 0.29
C ARG A 396 -26.94 -3.35 -0.61
N LYS A 397 -26.22 -4.08 -1.46
CA LYS A 397 -26.79 -5.11 -2.33
C LYS A 397 -26.97 -6.45 -1.63
N CYS A 398 -26.34 -6.66 -0.47
CA CYS A 398 -26.45 -7.91 0.28
C CYS A 398 -27.91 -8.14 0.73
N LYS A 399 -28.47 -9.30 0.38
CA LYS A 399 -29.87 -9.66 0.61
C LYS A 399 -30.10 -10.36 1.95
N GLY A 400 -29.06 -10.96 2.52
CA GLY A 400 -29.13 -11.74 3.75
C GLY A 400 -28.37 -11.10 4.92
N PRO A 401 -28.59 -11.61 6.15
CA PRO A 401 -27.76 -11.25 7.28
C PRO A 401 -26.29 -11.64 7.03
N GLN A 402 -25.36 -10.88 7.60
CA GLN A 402 -23.91 -11.12 7.47
C GLN A 402 -23.30 -11.74 8.75
N ASN A 403 -24.16 -12.31 9.59
CA ASN A 403 -23.84 -13.06 10.80
C ASN A 403 -24.39 -14.49 10.73
N GLY A 404 -24.14 -15.30 11.76
CA GLY A 404 -24.54 -16.69 11.86
C GLY A 404 -23.47 -17.70 11.41
N PRO A 405 -23.77 -19.02 11.43
CA PRO A 405 -22.75 -20.07 11.38
C PRO A 405 -21.85 -20.08 10.14
N ALA A 406 -22.33 -19.51 9.03
CA ALA A 406 -21.60 -19.43 7.77
C ALA A 406 -20.85 -18.09 7.58
N ALA A 407 -20.98 -17.12 8.49
CA ALA A 407 -20.45 -15.77 8.31
C ALA A 407 -18.93 -15.72 8.18
N ALA A 408 -18.20 -16.53 8.95
CA ALA A 408 -16.74 -16.59 8.89
C ALA A 408 -16.19 -17.07 7.52
N SER A 409 -17.03 -17.70 6.67
CA SER A 409 -16.64 -18.07 5.31
C SER A 409 -16.48 -16.85 4.38
N GLY A 410 -17.16 -15.75 4.70
CA GLY A 410 -17.27 -14.54 3.89
C GLY A 410 -18.07 -14.66 2.59
N LYS A 411 -18.79 -15.76 2.40
CA LYS A 411 -19.56 -16.05 1.17
C LYS A 411 -21.02 -15.59 1.20
N LEU A 412 -21.41 -14.80 2.19
CA LEU A 412 -22.82 -14.43 2.43
C LEU A 412 -23.34 -13.26 1.59
N CYS A 413 -22.49 -12.66 0.74
CA CYS A 413 -22.90 -11.56 -0.14
C CYS A 413 -22.17 -11.59 -1.50
N PRO A 414 -22.38 -12.63 -2.33
CA PRO A 414 -21.84 -12.65 -3.69
C PRO A 414 -22.37 -11.49 -4.55
N GLU A 415 -23.61 -11.05 -4.32
CA GLU A 415 -24.30 -9.99 -5.07
C GLU A 415 -23.74 -8.57 -4.84
N GLY A 416 -22.92 -8.38 -3.81
CA GLY A 416 -22.22 -7.12 -3.56
C GLY A 416 -21.11 -6.84 -4.56
N TRP A 417 -20.59 -7.88 -5.23
CA TRP A 417 -19.39 -7.78 -6.06
C TRP A 417 -19.67 -7.38 -7.50
N THR A 418 -18.77 -6.58 -8.07
CA THR A 418 -18.67 -6.34 -9.52
C THR A 418 -17.20 -6.35 -9.93
N LEU A 419 -16.88 -7.08 -10.99
CA LEU A 419 -15.50 -7.29 -11.45
C LEU A 419 -15.24 -6.58 -12.77
N TYR A 420 -14.11 -5.91 -12.85
CA TYR A 420 -13.60 -5.25 -14.04
C TYR A 420 -12.22 -5.82 -14.36
N ARG A 421 -12.12 -6.60 -15.44
CA ARG A 421 -10.85 -7.20 -15.86
C ARG A 421 -9.85 -6.12 -16.24
N MET A 422 -8.65 -6.17 -15.66
CA MET A 422 -7.57 -5.25 -16.02
C MET A 422 -7.09 -5.52 -17.47
N PRO A 423 -6.74 -4.47 -18.25
CA PRO A 423 -6.23 -4.64 -19.59
C PRO A 423 -4.89 -5.38 -19.58
N GLY A 424 -4.54 -5.95 -20.75
CA GLY A 424 -3.29 -6.66 -20.96
C GLY A 424 -3.47 -8.18 -21.13
N PRO A 425 -2.37 -8.89 -21.42
CA PRO A 425 -2.39 -10.33 -21.63
C PRO A 425 -2.60 -11.10 -20.32
N GLN A 426 -2.89 -12.39 -20.44
CA GLN A 426 -2.84 -13.36 -19.34
C GLN A 426 -1.60 -14.25 -19.50
N PHE A 427 -1.14 -14.88 -18.42
CA PHE A 427 -0.14 -15.96 -18.50
C PHE A 427 -0.63 -17.10 -19.40
N LYS A 428 0.27 -17.68 -20.20
CA LYS A 428 -0.05 -18.79 -21.09
C LYS A 428 -0.64 -19.96 -20.28
N GLY A 429 -1.75 -20.53 -20.75
CA GLY A 429 -2.42 -21.68 -20.14
C GLY A 429 -3.31 -21.37 -18.93
N LEU A 430 -3.44 -20.10 -18.51
CA LEU A 430 -4.41 -19.70 -17.48
C LEU A 430 -5.73 -19.22 -18.10
N ASP A 431 -6.76 -19.15 -17.27
CA ASP A 431 -8.09 -18.64 -17.64
C ASP A 431 -7.99 -17.25 -18.29
N PRO A 432 -8.46 -17.10 -19.55
CA PRO A 432 -8.43 -15.82 -20.26
C PRO A 432 -9.30 -14.73 -19.62
N ALA A 433 -10.23 -15.08 -18.72
CA ALA A 433 -11.02 -14.11 -17.95
C ALA A 433 -10.15 -13.28 -17.00
N GLY A 434 -9.00 -13.80 -16.55
CA GLY A 434 -8.05 -13.04 -15.75
C GLY A 434 -7.10 -12.17 -16.58
N SER A 435 -6.16 -11.52 -15.90
CA SER A 435 -5.09 -10.72 -16.52
C SER A 435 -3.78 -10.95 -15.78
N ALA A 436 -2.63 -10.91 -16.47
CA ALA A 436 -1.30 -10.94 -15.85
C ALA A 436 -0.91 -9.58 -15.24
N ASN A 437 -1.70 -8.53 -15.50
CA ASN A 437 -1.52 -7.22 -14.88
C ASN A 437 -1.66 -7.31 -13.35
N HIS A 438 -1.04 -6.35 -12.67
CA HIS A 438 -0.98 -6.27 -11.22
C HIS A 438 -1.08 -4.80 -10.80
N ALA A 439 -1.96 -4.55 -9.83
CA ALA A 439 -2.06 -3.28 -9.15
C ALA A 439 -1.73 -3.46 -7.66
N TYR A 440 -0.88 -2.57 -7.15
CA TYR A 440 -0.40 -2.63 -5.78
C TYR A 440 -1.44 -2.14 -4.77
N TYR A 441 -2.13 -1.07 -5.13
CA TYR A 441 -3.17 -0.44 -4.31
C TYR A 441 -4.26 0.16 -5.21
N LEU A 442 -5.35 0.60 -4.60
CA LEU A 442 -6.41 1.36 -5.25
C LEU A 442 -6.77 2.57 -4.40
N TRP A 443 -6.93 3.71 -5.05
CA TRP A 443 -7.37 4.96 -4.45
C TRP A 443 -8.59 5.49 -5.21
N VAL A 444 -9.53 6.14 -4.54
CA VAL A 444 -10.74 6.69 -5.16
C VAL A 444 -10.67 8.21 -5.22
N ASP A 445 -10.82 8.79 -6.42
CA ASP A 445 -10.90 10.23 -6.61
C ASP A 445 -12.26 10.79 -6.18
N ARG A 446 -12.47 10.92 -4.87
CA ARG A 446 -13.72 11.44 -4.29
C ARG A 446 -14.03 12.86 -4.76
N HIS A 447 -13.01 13.66 -5.09
CA HIS A 447 -13.13 15.10 -5.31
C HIS A 447 -12.88 15.55 -6.75
N ASN A 448 -12.78 14.62 -7.70
CA ASN A 448 -12.49 14.94 -9.10
C ASN A 448 -11.22 15.79 -9.25
N THR A 449 -10.16 15.36 -8.59
CA THR A 449 -8.82 15.96 -8.57
C THR A 449 -8.02 15.64 -9.83
N LEU A 450 -8.35 14.55 -10.55
CA LEU A 450 -7.75 14.23 -11.84
C LEU A 450 -8.52 14.86 -13.02
N GLY A 451 -9.82 15.09 -12.87
CA GLY A 451 -10.69 15.58 -13.95
C GLY A 451 -11.52 14.51 -14.66
N LEU A 452 -11.53 13.25 -14.18
CA LEU A 452 -12.30 12.15 -14.77
C LEU A 452 -13.70 11.96 -14.14
N GLY A 453 -14.04 12.75 -13.13
CA GLY A 453 -15.28 12.61 -12.36
C GLY A 453 -15.02 12.43 -10.86
N ALA A 454 -16.08 12.60 -10.06
CA ALA A 454 -16.03 12.27 -8.64
C ALA A 454 -16.24 10.76 -8.44
N ASN A 455 -15.70 10.22 -7.36
CA ASN A 455 -15.78 8.79 -7.00
C ASN A 455 -15.19 7.83 -8.05
N VAL A 456 -14.18 8.29 -8.80
CA VAL A 456 -13.49 7.44 -9.79
C VAL A 456 -12.42 6.59 -9.08
N PRO A 457 -12.54 5.26 -9.04
CA PRO A 457 -11.49 4.39 -8.53
C PRO A 457 -10.31 4.33 -9.51
N ILE A 458 -9.10 4.41 -8.97
CA ILE A 458 -7.83 4.45 -9.71
C ILE A 458 -6.88 3.44 -9.08
N ALA A 459 -6.62 2.35 -9.79
CA ALA A 459 -5.66 1.33 -9.37
C ALA A 459 -4.24 1.73 -9.78
N SER A 460 -3.31 1.64 -8.82
CA SER A 460 -1.88 1.79 -9.05
C SER A 460 -1.32 0.53 -9.73
N ALA A 461 -1.51 0.44 -11.05
CA ALA A 461 -1.18 -0.71 -11.88
C ALA A 461 0.32 -0.78 -12.18
N ASN A 462 1.10 -1.03 -11.13
CA ASN A 462 2.56 -1.06 -11.17
C ASN A 462 3.13 -2.12 -12.12
N GLY A 463 2.33 -3.15 -12.47
CA GLY A 463 2.69 -4.17 -13.45
C GLY A 463 2.57 -3.70 -14.91
N ALA A 464 1.78 -2.67 -15.17
CA ALA A 464 1.59 -2.06 -16.49
C ALA A 464 2.28 -0.70 -16.64
N GLU A 465 2.92 -0.20 -15.59
CA GLU A 465 3.48 1.16 -15.52
C GLU A 465 2.37 2.21 -15.77
N SER A 466 1.20 2.03 -15.13
CA SER A 466 0.04 2.90 -15.34
C SER A 466 -0.82 3.16 -14.11
N LEU A 467 -1.64 4.20 -14.20
CA LEU A 467 -2.82 4.41 -13.35
C LEU A 467 -4.06 3.95 -14.12
N LEU A 468 -4.78 2.95 -13.60
CA LEU A 468 -5.97 2.38 -14.23
C LEU A 468 -7.23 2.92 -13.55
N ALA A 469 -7.93 3.84 -14.21
CA ALA A 469 -9.20 4.37 -13.72
C ALA A 469 -10.40 3.57 -14.24
N VAL A 470 -11.44 3.39 -13.42
CA VAL A 470 -12.74 2.88 -13.88
C VAL A 470 -13.73 4.03 -13.96
N VAL A 471 -14.06 4.46 -15.17
CA VAL A 471 -14.97 5.58 -15.45
C VAL A 471 -16.19 5.03 -16.16
N ASP A 472 -17.38 5.18 -15.57
CA ASP A 472 -18.64 4.66 -16.11
C ASP A 472 -18.57 3.18 -16.53
N GLY A 473 -17.91 2.37 -15.69
CA GLY A 473 -17.69 0.94 -15.91
C GLY A 473 -16.66 0.58 -16.99
N LYS A 474 -15.96 1.56 -17.57
CA LYS A 474 -14.90 1.37 -18.58
C LYS A 474 -13.52 1.70 -18.00
N MET A 475 -12.52 0.96 -18.48
CA MET A 475 -11.13 1.18 -18.09
C MET A 475 -10.53 2.33 -18.90
N VAL A 476 -9.91 3.28 -18.19
CA VAL A 476 -9.06 4.34 -18.75
C VAL A 476 -7.62 4.08 -18.29
N ASP A 477 -6.72 3.78 -19.23
CA ASP A 477 -5.34 3.36 -18.94
C ASP A 477 -4.34 4.52 -19.12
N LEU A 478 -4.03 5.20 -18.02
CA LEU A 478 -3.10 6.32 -17.96
C LEU A 478 -1.67 5.79 -17.80
N ARG A 479 -1.13 5.29 -18.91
CA ARG A 479 0.17 4.66 -18.98
C ARG A 479 1.31 5.68 -19.08
N VAL A 480 2.35 5.49 -18.26
CA VAL A 480 3.63 6.20 -18.36
C VAL A 480 4.64 5.26 -19.03
N PRO A 481 4.79 5.32 -20.38
CA PRO A 481 5.59 4.35 -21.10
C PRO A 481 7.10 4.63 -21.01
N TYR A 482 7.50 5.85 -20.65
CA TYR A 482 8.88 6.29 -20.63
C TYR A 482 9.10 7.47 -19.65
N PRO A 483 10.22 7.53 -18.92
CA PRO A 483 11.18 6.44 -18.77
C PRO A 483 10.55 5.24 -18.04
N LEU A 484 11.02 4.03 -18.34
CA LEU A 484 10.55 2.83 -17.64
C LEU A 484 10.88 2.91 -16.15
N GLY A 485 9.95 2.50 -15.29
CA GLY A 485 10.14 2.51 -13.84
C GLY A 485 9.16 3.38 -13.05
N PHE A 486 8.04 3.77 -13.65
CA PHE A 486 6.91 4.40 -12.97
C PHE A 486 6.45 3.56 -11.77
N ASN A 487 6.23 2.24 -11.95
CA ASN A 487 6.01 1.20 -10.92
C ASN A 487 5.38 1.70 -9.60
N THR A 488 4.29 2.47 -9.69
CA THR A 488 3.75 3.19 -8.53
C THR A 488 2.96 2.31 -7.57
N LYS A 489 2.91 2.70 -6.29
CA LYS A 489 2.22 1.96 -5.23
C LYS A 489 0.99 2.65 -4.67
N LEU A 490 0.96 3.97 -4.68
CA LEU A 490 -0.12 4.77 -4.14
C LEU A 490 -0.30 6.04 -4.97
N VAL A 491 -1.45 6.68 -4.84
CA VAL A 491 -1.80 7.93 -5.49
C VAL A 491 -2.49 8.81 -4.46
N ASP A 492 -2.27 10.12 -4.58
CA ASP A 492 -3.00 11.14 -3.85
C ASP A 492 -3.49 12.23 -4.83
N GLY A 493 -4.55 12.94 -4.48
CA GLY A 493 -5.21 13.92 -5.34
C GLY A 493 -5.23 15.31 -4.72
N ARG A 494 -4.71 16.31 -5.46
CA ARG A 494 -4.58 17.68 -4.96
C ARG A 494 -5.16 18.72 -5.92
N ILE A 495 -5.79 19.73 -5.35
CA ILE A 495 -6.30 20.91 -6.04
C ILE A 495 -5.50 22.12 -5.56
N ASP A 496 -4.53 22.54 -6.38
CA ASP A 496 -3.67 23.70 -6.16
C ASP A 496 -4.42 25.03 -6.40
N ASP A 497 -5.28 25.09 -7.41
CA ASP A 497 -6.15 26.25 -7.69
C ASP A 497 -7.44 25.82 -8.43
N PRO A 498 -8.62 25.88 -7.79
CA PRO A 498 -9.87 25.46 -8.43
C PRO A 498 -10.28 26.34 -9.63
N ASN A 499 -9.74 27.56 -9.76
CA ASN A 499 -10.13 28.52 -10.81
C ASN A 499 -9.35 28.36 -12.12
N THR A 500 -8.35 27.47 -12.15
CA THR A 500 -7.48 27.29 -13.34
C THR A 500 -7.80 26.03 -14.14
N GLY A 501 -8.98 25.44 -13.90
CA GLY A 501 -9.44 24.24 -14.60
C GLY A 501 -8.51 23.05 -14.35
N TRP A 502 -8.10 22.37 -15.43
CA TRP A 502 -7.24 21.18 -15.33
C TRP A 502 -5.84 21.47 -14.77
N LYS A 503 -5.34 22.72 -14.89
CA LYS A 503 -3.98 23.08 -14.46
C LYS A 503 -3.81 23.09 -12.95
N GLY A 504 -4.84 23.50 -12.23
CA GLY A 504 -4.85 23.52 -10.78
C GLY A 504 -5.25 22.19 -10.15
N LYS A 505 -5.42 21.13 -10.95
CA LYS A 505 -5.86 19.80 -10.54
C LYS A 505 -4.81 18.77 -10.94
N ALA A 506 -4.42 17.89 -10.02
CA ALA A 506 -3.49 16.82 -10.34
C ALA A 506 -3.60 15.63 -9.39
N LEU A 507 -3.21 14.47 -9.89
CA LEU A 507 -2.76 13.39 -9.04
C LEU A 507 -1.25 13.47 -8.83
N TRP A 508 -0.83 13.09 -7.64
CA TRP A 508 0.56 12.97 -7.24
C TRP A 508 0.85 11.52 -6.87
N THR A 509 1.97 11.02 -7.35
CA THR A 509 2.36 9.62 -7.18
C THR A 509 3.85 9.47 -7.37
N MET A 510 4.42 8.33 -6.98
CA MET A 510 5.87 8.15 -6.99
C MET A 510 6.32 6.79 -7.48
N SER A 511 7.58 6.72 -7.92
CA SER A 511 8.17 5.44 -8.32
C SER A 511 8.36 4.53 -7.10
N GLY A 512 7.75 3.35 -7.12
CA GLY A 512 7.67 2.43 -5.99
C GLY A 512 8.57 1.19 -6.07
N THR A 513 9.59 1.16 -6.94
CA THR A 513 10.46 -0.02 -7.06
C THR A 513 11.63 0.00 -6.06
N ARG A 514 11.87 -1.13 -5.38
CA ARG A 514 13.00 -1.30 -4.42
C ARG A 514 14.38 -1.24 -5.06
N THR A 515 14.44 -1.38 -6.38
CA THR A 515 15.68 -1.47 -7.17
C THR A 515 15.65 -0.42 -8.26
N VAL A 516 15.70 0.86 -7.89
CA VAL A 516 15.61 1.99 -8.83
C VAL A 516 16.68 1.95 -9.92
N PHE A 517 17.84 1.38 -9.61
CA PHE A 517 18.95 1.15 -10.53
C PHE A 517 18.69 0.04 -11.58
N HIS A 518 17.59 -0.71 -11.48
CA HIS A 518 17.13 -1.60 -12.54
C HIS A 518 16.38 -0.85 -13.65
N ASN A 519 15.94 0.38 -13.40
CA ASN A 519 15.25 1.19 -14.40
C ASN A 519 16.25 1.77 -15.41
N GLU A 520 15.72 2.51 -16.39
CA GLU A 520 16.56 3.27 -17.32
C GLU A 520 17.40 4.30 -16.56
N GLY A 521 18.63 4.54 -17.03
CA GLY A 521 19.63 5.35 -16.30
C GLY A 521 20.50 4.57 -15.31
N GLY A 522 20.14 3.34 -14.94
CA GLY A 522 21.00 2.47 -14.11
C GLY A 522 21.31 3.10 -12.75
N THR A 523 22.58 3.02 -12.32
CA THR A 523 23.04 3.54 -11.02
C THR A 523 23.01 5.08 -10.90
N GLN A 524 22.70 5.80 -11.98
CA GLN A 524 22.47 7.25 -11.95
C GLN A 524 20.99 7.61 -11.72
N ASN A 525 20.06 6.65 -11.87
CA ASN A 525 18.65 6.91 -11.70
C ASN A 525 18.24 7.00 -10.23
N SER A 526 17.27 7.85 -9.92
CA SER A 526 16.73 8.10 -8.59
C SER A 526 15.21 7.91 -8.54
N PRO A 527 14.63 7.68 -7.35
CA PRO A 527 13.18 7.69 -7.19
C PRO A 527 12.58 9.02 -7.65
N LYS A 528 11.39 8.97 -8.25
CA LYS A 528 10.73 10.13 -8.85
C LYS A 528 9.37 10.40 -8.24
N VAL A 529 8.98 11.68 -8.23
CA VAL A 529 7.60 12.13 -8.05
C VAL A 529 7.02 12.45 -9.42
N TYR A 530 5.76 12.08 -9.63
CA TYR A 530 4.99 12.30 -10.84
C TYR A 530 3.77 13.15 -10.49
N LYS A 531 3.62 14.30 -11.18
CA LYS A 531 2.38 15.06 -11.25
C LYS A 531 1.65 14.64 -12.53
N VAL A 532 0.49 14.02 -12.39
CA VAL A 532 -0.35 13.54 -13.50
C VAL A 532 -1.57 14.43 -13.62
N GLN A 533 -1.78 14.98 -14.82
CA GLN A 533 -2.92 15.84 -15.14
C GLN A 533 -3.58 15.38 -16.43
N ILE A 534 -4.87 15.68 -16.58
CA ILE A 534 -5.62 15.39 -17.80
C ILE A 534 -6.08 16.70 -18.41
N ARG A 535 -5.59 17.00 -19.61
CA ARG A 535 -6.10 18.12 -20.40
C ARG A 535 -7.49 17.81 -20.95
N PRO A 536 -8.35 18.83 -21.15
CA PRO A 536 -9.65 18.63 -21.79
C PRO A 536 -9.49 18.13 -23.23
N ASP A 537 -8.45 18.57 -23.93
CA ASP A 537 -8.07 18.13 -25.28
C ASP A 537 -6.55 18.23 -25.50
N PRO A 538 -5.99 17.62 -26.57
CA PRO A 538 -4.55 17.61 -26.82
C PRO A 538 -3.90 18.98 -27.07
N LEU A 539 -4.68 20.01 -27.42
CA LEU A 539 -4.21 21.35 -27.78
C LEU A 539 -4.35 22.36 -26.63
N ALA A 540 -5.01 21.98 -25.53
CA ALA A 540 -5.11 22.82 -24.36
C ALA A 540 -3.72 23.09 -23.73
N ASN A 541 -3.43 24.36 -23.47
CA ASN A 541 -2.17 24.86 -22.92
C ASN A 541 -2.33 25.44 -21.54
#